data_AF-A0A5E4Q8G4-F1
#
_entry.id   AF-A0A5E4Q8G4-F1
#
_cell.length_a   1.000
_cell.length_b   1.000
_cell.length_c   1.000
_cell.angle_alpha   90.00
_cell.angle_beta   90.00
_cell.angle_gamma   90.00
#
_symmetry.space_group_name_H-M   'P 1'
#
loop_
_entity.id
_entity.type
_entity.pdbx_description
1 polymer ?
#
loop_
_entity_poly.entity_id
_entity_poly.type
_entity_poly.pdbx_seq_one_letter_code
_entity_poly.pdbx_strand_id
1 'polypeptide(L)'
;MMHCVNAWTASENDFDQQLIIDLGSVKNVTRVATQGRAHSQEFVQEYHISYGSNGLDYVQYKAAGGEVKMFNGNHDGNTVVKNEFEVPIIAQYIRINPMRWRDKISMRVELYGCDYVDLLRDPVSASREMIRFRFKTSVASGALMYSRGTQGDYIALQLRDNRLVLNMDLGSGTSTSLSVGSLLDDNVWHDVVVSRNRRDLIFSVDRVVFYIGGVPNFQEGLVVTQNFTGCVENMYLNATNVISKLKEGYDTGEPFKYQKVNTLYTCPEPPVVPVTFLKESSYAKLRGYSGGTSLNVSLEFRTYEQHGLLIYHKR
;
A
#
# COMPACT_ATOMS: atom_id res chain seq x y z
N MET A 1 -28.65 -12.39 8.42
CA MET A 1 -29.81 -13.31 8.59
C MET A 1 -29.92 -13.88 10.01
N MET A 2 -28.87 -13.78 10.85
CA MET A 2 -28.86 -14.32 12.22
C MET A 2 -29.84 -13.69 13.22
N HIS A 3 -30.39 -12.51 12.91
CA HIS A 3 -31.32 -11.80 13.78
C HIS A 3 -32.80 -12.12 13.52
N CYS A 4 -33.12 -12.95 12.51
CA CYS A 4 -34.49 -13.38 12.22
C CYS A 4 -34.75 -14.79 12.79
N VAL A 5 -35.97 -15.02 13.27
CA VAL A 5 -36.40 -16.33 13.81
C VAL A 5 -36.45 -17.41 12.72
N ASN A 6 -36.63 -16.99 11.46
CA ASN A 6 -36.71 -17.87 10.30
C ASN A 6 -35.35 -18.45 9.93
N ALA A 7 -35.32 -19.76 9.67
CA ALA A 7 -34.16 -20.50 9.19
C ALA A 7 -34.44 -21.01 7.77
N TRP A 8 -33.39 -21.23 7.00
CA TRP A 8 -33.51 -22.10 5.82
C TRP A 8 -33.68 -23.53 6.31
N THR A 9 -34.67 -24.24 5.78
CA THR A 9 -34.96 -25.64 6.09
C THR A 9 -35.10 -26.39 4.77
N ALA A 10 -34.38 -27.50 4.63
CA ALA A 10 -34.48 -28.35 3.45
C ALA A 10 -35.86 -29.01 3.36
N SER A 11 -36.32 -29.30 2.14
CA SER A 11 -37.58 -30.02 1.93
C SER A 11 -37.46 -31.45 2.43
N GLU A 12 -36.38 -32.12 2.02
CA GLU A 12 -36.07 -33.50 2.36
C GLU A 12 -34.81 -33.56 3.24
N ASN A 13 -34.64 -34.67 3.96
CA ASN A 13 -33.48 -34.94 4.79
C ASN A 13 -32.58 -35.97 4.08
N ASP A 14 -31.91 -35.56 3.01
CA ASP A 14 -30.95 -36.37 2.28
C ASP A 14 -29.60 -35.64 2.11
N PHE A 15 -28.64 -36.32 1.49
CA PHE A 15 -27.29 -35.79 1.28
C PHE A 15 -27.17 -34.87 0.06
N ASP A 16 -28.24 -34.71 -0.73
CA ASP A 16 -28.25 -33.88 -1.94
C ASP A 16 -28.71 -32.45 -1.65
N GLN A 17 -29.03 -32.15 -0.39
CA GLN A 17 -29.45 -30.83 0.05
C GLN A 17 -28.28 -29.85 0.06
N GLN A 18 -28.57 -28.62 -0.39
CA GLN A 18 -27.58 -27.56 -0.48
C GLN A 18 -28.21 -26.19 -0.29
N LEU A 19 -27.56 -25.34 0.48
CA LEU A 19 -27.90 -23.94 0.61
C LEU A 19 -26.93 -23.11 -0.22
N ILE A 20 -27.45 -22.44 -1.26
CA ILE A 20 -26.67 -21.55 -2.12
C ILE A 20 -26.94 -20.11 -1.70
N ILE A 21 -25.86 -19.37 -1.46
CA ILE A 21 -25.88 -17.95 -1.08
C ILE A 21 -25.19 -17.17 -2.20
N ASP A 22 -25.94 -16.28 -2.85
CA ASP A 22 -25.40 -15.30 -3.80
C ASP A 22 -25.02 -14.01 -3.06
N LEU A 23 -23.74 -13.63 -3.15
CA LEU A 23 -23.20 -12.42 -2.54
C LEU A 23 -23.37 -11.17 -3.42
N GLY A 24 -23.93 -11.32 -4.63
CA GLY A 24 -24.19 -10.27 -5.60
C GLY A 24 -22.95 -9.82 -6.41
N SER A 25 -21.75 -9.95 -5.84
CA SER A 25 -20.47 -9.76 -6.52
C SER A 25 -19.43 -10.71 -5.95
N VAL A 26 -18.28 -10.85 -6.60
CA VAL A 26 -17.15 -11.59 -6.03
C VAL A 26 -16.69 -10.91 -4.73
N LYS A 27 -16.61 -11.67 -3.64
CA LYS A 27 -16.15 -11.22 -2.32
C LYS A 27 -14.99 -12.07 -1.83
N ASN A 28 -14.20 -11.49 -0.92
CA ASN A 28 -13.21 -12.21 -0.13
C ASN A 28 -13.84 -12.58 1.22
N VAL A 29 -14.26 -13.84 1.36
CA VAL A 29 -14.97 -14.36 2.53
C VAL A 29 -13.97 -15.03 3.48
N THR A 30 -13.95 -14.60 4.74
CA THR A 30 -12.97 -15.07 5.74
C THR A 30 -13.60 -15.92 6.82
N ARG A 31 -14.90 -15.76 7.11
CA ARG A 31 -15.58 -16.51 8.17
C ARG A 31 -17.01 -16.84 7.80
N VAL A 32 -17.50 -17.93 8.39
CA VAL A 32 -18.91 -18.30 8.38
C VAL A 32 -19.40 -18.46 9.82
N ALA A 33 -20.60 -18.00 10.10
CA ALA A 33 -21.30 -18.29 11.33
C ALA A 33 -22.61 -19.00 11.03
N THR A 34 -22.89 -20.06 11.79
CA THR A 34 -24.08 -20.89 11.64
C THR A 34 -24.86 -20.97 12.94
N GLN A 35 -26.17 -21.10 12.82
CA GLN A 35 -27.10 -21.32 13.92
C GLN A 35 -28.19 -22.28 13.45
N GLY A 36 -28.72 -23.12 14.33
CA GLY A 36 -29.90 -23.93 14.02
C GLY A 36 -31.19 -23.11 13.92
N ARG A 37 -32.33 -23.77 13.74
CA ARG A 37 -33.63 -23.09 13.81
C ARG A 37 -33.97 -22.75 15.26
N ALA A 38 -34.53 -21.56 15.48
CA ALA A 38 -34.75 -21.03 16.82
C ALA A 38 -35.78 -21.87 17.57
N HIS A 39 -35.52 -22.12 18.86
CA HIS A 39 -36.41 -22.88 19.73
C HIS A 39 -36.77 -24.29 19.23
N SER A 40 -35.91 -24.92 18.42
CA SER A 40 -36.07 -26.30 17.96
C SER A 40 -34.78 -27.11 18.09
N GLN A 41 -34.88 -28.42 17.80
CA GLN A 41 -33.74 -29.34 17.68
C GLN A 41 -33.34 -29.58 16.21
N GLU A 42 -33.80 -28.70 15.31
CA GLU A 42 -33.51 -28.78 13.87
C GLU A 42 -32.24 -27.97 13.56
N PHE A 43 -31.13 -28.68 13.32
CA PHE A 43 -29.84 -28.06 13.03
C PHE A 43 -28.87 -28.98 12.31
N VAL A 44 -27.91 -28.38 11.61
CA VAL A 44 -26.81 -29.09 10.96
C VAL A 44 -25.60 -29.18 11.90
N GLN A 45 -25.10 -30.39 12.10
CA GLN A 45 -23.95 -30.73 12.97
C GLN A 45 -22.63 -30.68 12.22
N GLU A 46 -22.59 -31.11 10.96
CA GLU A 46 -21.38 -31.12 10.14
C GLU A 46 -21.75 -30.76 8.70
N TYR A 47 -20.89 -29.99 8.06
CA TYR A 47 -21.07 -29.57 6.66
C TYR A 47 -19.72 -29.32 5.99
N HIS A 48 -19.72 -29.34 4.66
CA HIS A 48 -18.61 -28.84 3.86
C HIS A 48 -19.07 -27.67 2.99
N ILE A 49 -18.13 -26.84 2.58
CA ILE A 49 -18.40 -25.66 1.74
C ILE A 49 -17.87 -25.91 0.34
N SER A 50 -18.66 -25.54 -0.65
CA SER A 50 -18.22 -25.40 -2.04
C SER A 50 -18.48 -23.98 -2.51
N TYR A 51 -17.68 -23.47 -3.43
CA TYR A 51 -17.77 -22.06 -3.85
C TYR A 51 -17.48 -21.89 -5.33
N GLY A 52 -18.03 -20.82 -5.93
CA GLY A 52 -17.90 -20.54 -7.35
C GLY A 52 -18.14 -19.09 -7.72
N SER A 53 -17.80 -18.72 -8.94
CA SER A 53 -17.95 -17.35 -9.46
C SER A 53 -19.13 -17.18 -10.43
N ASN A 54 -19.58 -18.26 -11.07
CA ASN A 54 -20.60 -18.23 -12.13
C ASN A 54 -21.94 -18.88 -11.74
N GLY A 55 -22.03 -19.43 -10.52
CA GLY A 55 -23.23 -20.11 -10.03
C GLY A 55 -23.46 -21.52 -10.60
N LEU A 56 -22.61 -21.98 -11.52
CA LEU A 56 -22.69 -23.28 -12.20
C LEU A 56 -21.60 -24.24 -11.73
N ASP A 57 -20.35 -23.77 -11.72
CA ASP A 57 -19.17 -24.55 -11.35
C ASP A 57 -18.77 -24.23 -9.92
N TYR A 58 -18.61 -25.27 -9.11
CA TYR A 58 -18.26 -25.15 -7.69
C TYR A 58 -17.02 -25.97 -7.38
N VAL A 59 -16.08 -25.34 -6.68
CA VAL A 59 -14.88 -25.97 -6.13
C VAL A 59 -15.11 -26.22 -4.64
N GLN A 60 -14.74 -27.40 -4.16
CA GLN A 60 -14.80 -27.73 -2.74
C GLN A 60 -13.72 -26.98 -1.97
N TYR A 61 -14.08 -26.45 -0.80
CA TYR A 61 -13.12 -25.86 0.12
C TYR A 61 -12.25 -26.95 0.75
N LYS A 62 -10.93 -26.75 0.65
CA LYS A 62 -9.91 -27.70 1.08
C LYS A 62 -9.06 -27.11 2.20
N ALA A 63 -8.65 -27.93 3.15
CA ALA A 63 -7.65 -27.56 4.15
C ALA A 63 -6.26 -27.43 3.51
N ALA A 64 -5.28 -26.89 4.24
CA ALA A 64 -3.89 -26.78 3.75
C ALA A 64 -3.29 -28.10 3.24
N GLY A 65 -3.77 -29.25 3.74
CA GLY A 65 -3.36 -30.59 3.29
C GLY A 65 -4.04 -31.10 2.01
N GLY A 66 -4.91 -30.32 1.37
CA GLY A 66 -5.58 -30.69 0.10
C GLY A 66 -6.86 -31.54 0.24
N GLU A 67 -7.16 -32.00 1.45
CA GLU A 67 -8.40 -32.71 1.79
C GLU A 67 -9.58 -31.75 1.93
N VAL A 68 -10.79 -32.22 1.59
CA VAL A 68 -12.03 -31.45 1.77
C VAL A 68 -12.23 -31.13 3.25
N LYS A 69 -12.39 -29.85 3.56
CA LYS A 69 -12.54 -29.43 4.95
C LYS A 69 -13.98 -29.66 5.42
N MET A 70 -14.10 -30.50 6.44
CA MET A 70 -15.31 -30.63 7.24
C MET A 70 -15.36 -29.55 8.33
N PHE A 71 -16.48 -28.85 8.41
CA PHE A 71 -16.75 -27.83 9.43
C PHE A 71 -17.69 -28.37 10.50
N ASN A 72 -17.36 -28.08 11.75
CA ASN A 72 -18.25 -28.34 12.87
C ASN A 72 -19.35 -27.26 12.90
N GLY A 73 -20.59 -27.71 12.78
CA GLY A 73 -21.80 -26.90 12.85
C GLY A 73 -22.33 -26.81 14.27
N ASN A 74 -23.66 -26.87 14.40
CA ASN A 74 -24.38 -26.56 15.63
C ASN A 74 -24.68 -27.82 16.47
N HIS A 75 -24.85 -27.61 17.78
CA HIS A 75 -25.29 -28.63 18.74
C HIS A 75 -26.70 -28.37 19.29
N ASP A 76 -27.29 -27.23 18.93
CA ASP A 76 -28.64 -26.80 19.30
C ASP A 76 -29.19 -25.76 18.29
N GLY A 77 -30.42 -25.30 18.51
CA GLY A 77 -31.10 -24.31 17.66
C GLY A 77 -30.72 -22.83 17.87
N ASN A 78 -29.96 -22.50 18.93
CA ASN A 78 -29.83 -21.11 19.43
C ASN A 78 -28.37 -20.64 19.59
N THR A 79 -27.40 -21.53 19.72
CA THR A 79 -25.99 -21.23 19.89
C THR A 79 -25.36 -20.95 18.54
N VAL A 80 -24.71 -19.79 18.41
CA VAL A 80 -23.97 -19.41 17.21
C VAL A 80 -22.61 -20.09 17.22
N VAL A 81 -22.32 -20.84 16.15
CA VAL A 81 -21.01 -21.45 15.92
C VAL A 81 -20.30 -20.69 14.81
N LYS A 82 -19.05 -20.28 15.03
CA LYS A 82 -18.23 -19.52 14.08
C LYS A 82 -17.06 -20.37 13.63
N ASN A 83 -16.84 -20.44 12.32
CA ASN A 83 -15.69 -21.07 11.72
C ASN A 83 -14.94 -20.05 10.87
N GLU A 84 -13.63 -19.99 11.05
CA GLU A 84 -12.72 -19.14 10.27
C GLU A 84 -12.01 -19.96 9.19
N PHE A 85 -11.87 -19.37 8.01
CA PHE A 85 -11.21 -20.01 6.88
C PHE A 85 -9.72 -19.73 6.95
N GLU A 86 -8.93 -20.80 7.07
CA GLU A 86 -7.47 -20.76 7.00
C GLU A 86 -6.99 -20.14 5.68
N VAL A 87 -7.67 -20.49 4.58
CA VAL A 87 -7.51 -19.85 3.27
C VAL A 87 -8.80 -19.10 2.95
N PRO A 88 -8.78 -17.77 2.80
CA PRO A 88 -9.99 -17.03 2.46
C PRO A 88 -10.61 -17.49 1.12
N ILE A 89 -11.94 -17.50 1.06
CA ILE A 89 -12.68 -17.93 -0.14
C ILE A 89 -12.95 -16.70 -1.01
N ILE A 90 -12.50 -16.75 -2.26
CA ILE A 90 -12.79 -15.72 -3.27
C ILE A 90 -13.89 -16.25 -4.20
N ALA A 91 -15.11 -15.77 -4.00
CA ALA A 91 -16.28 -16.27 -4.72
C ALA A 91 -17.44 -15.28 -4.70
N GLN A 92 -18.37 -15.43 -5.66
CA GLN A 92 -19.68 -14.79 -5.58
C GLN A 92 -20.73 -15.73 -4.96
N TYR A 93 -20.63 -17.03 -5.24
CA TYR A 93 -21.57 -18.02 -4.77
C TYR A 93 -20.91 -18.93 -3.73
N ILE A 94 -21.54 -19.02 -2.55
CA ILE A 94 -21.14 -19.93 -1.49
C ILE A 94 -22.23 -20.98 -1.33
N ARG A 95 -21.83 -22.25 -1.35
CA ARG A 95 -22.69 -23.41 -1.15
C ARG A 95 -22.34 -24.11 0.15
N ILE A 96 -23.31 -24.28 1.03
CA ILE A 96 -23.20 -25.09 2.24
C ILE A 96 -23.88 -26.43 1.97
N ASN A 97 -23.12 -27.51 2.16
CA ASN A 97 -23.55 -28.88 1.91
C ASN A 97 -23.57 -29.64 3.24
N PRO A 98 -24.76 -29.84 3.85
CA PRO A 98 -24.92 -30.57 5.09
C PRO A 98 -24.51 -32.04 4.94
N MET A 99 -23.73 -32.54 5.90
CA MET A 99 -23.30 -33.95 5.95
C MET A 99 -23.88 -34.68 7.16
N ARG A 100 -24.20 -33.94 8.22
CA ARG A 100 -24.80 -34.49 9.44
C ARG A 100 -25.75 -33.47 10.05
N TRP A 101 -26.93 -33.89 10.49
CA TRP A 101 -27.94 -33.01 11.08
C TRP A 101 -28.73 -33.74 12.16
N ARG A 102 -29.48 -32.95 12.94
CA ARG A 102 -30.45 -33.43 13.91
C ARG A 102 -31.85 -33.01 13.48
N ASP A 103 -32.80 -33.95 13.55
CA ASP A 103 -34.22 -33.85 13.19
C ASP A 103 -34.50 -33.38 11.75
N LYS A 104 -34.13 -32.15 11.41
CA LYS A 104 -34.19 -31.60 10.05
C LYS A 104 -32.96 -30.78 9.71
N ILE A 105 -32.59 -30.80 8.43
CA ILE A 105 -31.58 -29.90 7.88
C ILE A 105 -32.13 -28.47 7.94
N SER A 106 -31.71 -27.72 8.96
CA SER A 106 -32.07 -26.30 9.13
C SER A 106 -30.88 -25.47 9.55
N MET A 107 -30.73 -24.28 8.94
CA MET A 107 -29.60 -23.39 9.22
C MET A 107 -30.00 -21.92 9.07
N ARG A 108 -29.44 -21.07 9.94
CA ARG A 108 -29.25 -19.63 9.73
C ARG A 108 -27.77 -19.40 9.53
N VAL A 109 -27.43 -18.70 8.46
CA VAL A 109 -26.04 -18.51 8.05
C VAL A 109 -25.75 -17.02 7.92
N GLU A 110 -24.55 -16.64 8.35
CA GLU A 110 -23.97 -15.34 8.09
C GLU A 110 -22.53 -15.53 7.60
N LEU A 111 -22.19 -14.86 6.51
CA LEU A 111 -20.85 -14.87 5.93
C LEU A 111 -20.20 -13.52 6.20
N TYR A 112 -18.93 -13.55 6.62
CA TYR A 112 -18.15 -12.34 6.87
C TYR A 112 -17.01 -12.26 5.86
N GLY A 113 -16.82 -11.07 5.31
CA GLY A 113 -15.82 -10.80 4.29
C GLY A 113 -15.83 -9.34 3.86
N CYS A 114 -15.04 -9.03 2.83
CA CYS A 114 -15.00 -7.74 2.16
C CYS A 114 -15.12 -7.92 0.64
N ASP A 115 -15.24 -6.80 -0.07
CA ASP A 115 -15.24 -6.81 -1.54
C ASP A 115 -13.92 -7.37 -2.06
N TYR A 116 -14.01 -8.30 -3.03
CA TYR A 116 -12.82 -8.80 -3.69
C TYR A 116 -12.38 -7.77 -4.72
N VAL A 117 -11.24 -7.15 -4.48
CA VAL A 117 -10.57 -6.27 -5.44
C VAL A 117 -9.54 -7.13 -6.19
N ASP A 118 -9.84 -7.43 -7.45
CA ASP A 118 -8.91 -8.16 -8.31
C ASP A 118 -7.77 -7.22 -8.73
N LEU A 119 -6.68 -7.25 -7.96
CA LEU A 119 -5.46 -6.48 -8.23
C LEU A 119 -4.79 -6.86 -9.57
N LEU A 120 -5.29 -7.90 -10.28
CA LEU A 120 -4.76 -8.36 -11.56
C LEU A 120 -5.60 -7.92 -12.78
N ARG A 121 -6.84 -7.48 -12.62
CA ARG A 121 -7.74 -7.14 -13.75
C ARG A 121 -8.39 -5.76 -13.69
N ASP A 122 -8.43 -5.15 -12.52
CA ASP A 122 -8.64 -3.71 -12.47
C ASP A 122 -7.25 -3.07 -12.48
N PRO A 123 -6.84 -2.36 -13.56
CA PRO A 123 -5.78 -1.38 -13.37
C PRO A 123 -6.22 -0.55 -12.18
N VAL A 124 -5.32 -0.31 -11.24
CA VAL A 124 -5.56 0.63 -10.14
C VAL A 124 -5.75 2.00 -10.79
N SER A 125 -6.95 2.25 -11.29
CA SER A 125 -7.44 3.54 -11.71
C SER A 125 -8.17 4.07 -10.49
N ALA A 126 -7.39 4.35 -9.45
CA ALA A 126 -7.89 5.21 -8.41
C ALA A 126 -8.15 6.57 -9.09
N SER A 127 -9.43 6.88 -9.28
CA SER A 127 -9.89 8.10 -9.94
C SER A 127 -9.28 9.37 -9.33
N ARG A 128 -8.83 9.27 -8.07
CA ARG A 128 -8.09 10.29 -7.34
C ARG A 128 -7.03 9.64 -6.47
N GLU A 129 -5.76 9.95 -6.75
CA GLU A 129 -4.62 9.53 -5.95
C GLU A 129 -3.93 10.76 -5.38
N MET A 130 -3.52 10.67 -4.12
CA MET A 130 -2.72 11.69 -3.47
C MET A 130 -1.58 11.04 -2.70
N ILE A 131 -0.36 11.42 -3.06
CA ILE A 131 0.85 11.10 -2.33
C ILE A 131 1.31 12.39 -1.68
N ARG A 132 1.42 12.38 -0.36
CA ARG A 132 1.93 13.52 0.40
C ARG A 132 2.98 13.03 1.38
N PHE A 133 4.13 13.68 1.41
CA PHE A 133 5.16 13.40 2.41
C PHE A 133 6.05 14.63 2.56
N ARG A 134 6.85 14.62 3.63
CA ARG A 134 7.94 15.58 3.80
C ARG A 134 9.26 14.84 3.80
N PHE A 135 10.27 15.41 3.16
CA PHE A 135 11.62 14.84 3.18
C PHE A 135 12.65 15.89 3.52
N LYS A 136 13.78 15.41 4.04
CA LYS A 136 14.96 16.20 4.38
C LYS A 136 16.20 15.40 4.00
N THR A 137 17.12 15.99 3.25
CA THR A 137 18.35 15.31 2.81
C THR A 137 19.48 16.31 2.57
N SER A 138 20.71 15.84 2.65
CA SER A 138 21.92 16.56 2.23
C SER A 138 22.58 15.93 0.99
N VAL A 139 21.90 14.99 0.34
CA VAL A 139 22.40 14.23 -0.80
C VAL A 139 21.63 14.65 -2.05
N ALA A 140 22.36 15.07 -3.07
CA ALA A 140 21.82 15.60 -4.33
C ALA A 140 21.01 14.60 -5.18
N SER A 141 21.12 13.30 -4.90
CA SER A 141 20.47 12.24 -5.69
C SER A 141 20.13 11.01 -4.86
N GLY A 142 18.96 10.44 -5.09
CA GLY A 142 18.53 9.21 -4.44
C GLY A 142 17.10 8.79 -4.79
N ALA A 143 16.83 7.49 -4.76
CA ALA A 143 15.51 6.93 -5.02
C ALA A 143 14.60 7.06 -3.78
N LEU A 144 13.55 7.86 -3.87
CA LEU A 144 12.59 8.09 -2.77
C LEU A 144 11.48 7.04 -2.74
N MET A 145 10.90 6.74 -3.90
CA MET A 145 9.83 5.77 -4.03
C MET A 145 9.90 5.10 -5.40
N TYR A 146 9.72 3.78 -5.41
CA TYR A 146 9.59 3.03 -6.64
C TYR A 146 8.53 1.94 -6.45
N SER A 147 7.62 1.85 -7.40
CA SER A 147 6.64 0.77 -7.48
C SER A 147 6.53 0.33 -8.93
N ARG A 148 6.48 -0.99 -9.15
CA ARG A 148 6.32 -1.60 -10.46
C ARG A 148 5.17 -2.61 -10.41
N GLY A 149 4.19 -2.42 -11.28
CA GLY A 149 3.09 -3.33 -11.52
C GLY A 149 3.52 -4.56 -12.33
N THR A 150 2.72 -5.61 -12.26
CA THR A 150 2.95 -6.88 -12.97
C THR A 150 2.86 -6.74 -14.49
N GLN A 151 2.13 -5.73 -14.98
CA GLN A 151 1.95 -5.44 -16.40
C GLN A 151 3.04 -4.52 -16.97
N GLY A 152 4.07 -4.18 -16.18
CA GLY A 152 5.16 -3.29 -16.60
C GLY A 152 4.96 -1.83 -16.22
N ASP A 153 3.76 -1.45 -15.77
CA ASP A 153 3.46 -0.15 -15.20
C ASP A 153 4.42 0.19 -14.07
N TYR A 154 4.84 1.44 -13.95
CA TYR A 154 5.68 1.87 -12.86
C TYR A 154 5.43 3.31 -12.47
N ILE A 155 5.78 3.62 -11.23
CA ILE A 155 5.93 4.97 -10.73
C ILE A 155 7.26 5.05 -9.98
N ALA A 156 8.07 6.04 -10.31
CA ALA A 156 9.38 6.28 -9.75
C ALA A 156 9.48 7.76 -9.35
N LEU A 157 9.64 8.01 -8.06
CA LEU A 157 9.93 9.33 -7.51
C LEU A 157 11.37 9.32 -7.00
N GLN A 158 12.18 10.24 -7.50
CA GLN A 158 13.61 10.28 -7.22
C GLN A 158 14.08 11.72 -7.10
N LEU A 159 15.09 11.94 -6.28
CA LEU A 159 15.87 13.17 -6.32
C LEU A 159 17.01 12.97 -7.32
N ARG A 160 17.20 13.91 -8.22
CA ARG A 160 18.28 13.92 -9.23
C ARG A 160 18.80 15.33 -9.39
N ASP A 161 20.11 15.51 -9.23
CA ASP A 161 20.78 16.81 -9.40
C ASP A 161 20.05 17.95 -8.66
N ASN A 162 19.63 17.69 -7.42
CA ASN A 162 18.87 18.60 -6.53
C ASN A 162 17.45 18.96 -6.96
N ARG A 163 16.88 18.20 -7.88
CA ARG A 163 15.50 18.36 -8.33
C ARG A 163 14.75 17.08 -8.10
N LEU A 164 13.47 17.20 -7.77
CA LEU A 164 12.62 16.05 -7.61
C LEU A 164 12.07 15.66 -8.97
N VAL A 165 12.26 14.41 -9.37
CA VAL A 165 11.85 13.86 -10.67
C VAL A 165 10.84 12.74 -10.44
N LEU A 166 9.69 12.85 -11.10
CA LEU A 166 8.62 11.84 -11.12
C LEU A 166 8.55 11.23 -12.52
N ASN A 167 8.82 9.94 -12.63
CA ASN A 167 8.62 9.15 -13.84
C ASN A 167 7.50 8.15 -13.62
N MET A 168 6.55 8.06 -14.55
CA MET A 168 5.48 7.08 -14.46
C MET A 168 5.00 6.58 -15.82
N ASP A 169 4.66 5.30 -15.90
CA ASP A 169 3.89 4.71 -16.99
C ASP A 169 2.80 3.84 -16.38
N LEU A 170 1.54 4.09 -16.74
CA LEU A 170 0.37 3.39 -16.21
C LEU A 170 -0.39 2.65 -17.32
N GLY A 171 0.34 1.96 -18.19
CA GLY A 171 -0.24 1.05 -19.19
C GLY A 171 -0.69 1.73 -20.48
N SER A 172 -0.37 3.01 -20.67
CA SER A 172 -0.70 3.74 -21.90
C SER A 172 0.41 3.68 -22.97
N GLY A 173 1.57 3.10 -22.62
CA GLY A 173 2.77 3.08 -23.46
C GLY A 173 3.45 4.45 -23.61
N THR A 174 2.98 5.46 -22.86
CA THR A 174 3.55 6.81 -22.85
C THR A 174 4.02 7.12 -21.44
N SER A 175 5.34 7.14 -21.25
CA SER A 175 5.97 7.52 -19.99
C SER A 175 5.83 9.03 -19.74
N THR A 176 5.28 9.41 -18.59
CA THR A 176 5.26 10.80 -18.10
C THR A 176 6.48 11.04 -17.23
N SER A 177 7.29 12.06 -17.55
CA SER A 177 8.42 12.50 -16.74
C SER A 177 8.25 13.97 -16.35
N LEU A 178 8.26 14.28 -15.06
CA LEU A 178 8.14 15.63 -14.52
C LEU A 178 9.29 15.91 -13.55
N SER A 179 9.75 17.16 -13.52
CA SER A 179 10.76 17.60 -12.55
C SER A 179 10.36 18.90 -11.88
N VAL A 180 10.50 18.99 -10.56
CA VAL A 180 10.10 20.15 -9.75
C VAL A 180 11.15 20.44 -8.68
N GLY A 181 11.27 21.73 -8.33
CA GLY A 181 12.15 22.21 -7.27
C GLY A 181 13.61 22.33 -7.68
N SER A 182 14.40 22.93 -6.79
CA SER A 182 15.84 23.12 -6.90
C SER A 182 16.43 23.28 -5.51
N LEU A 183 17.68 22.87 -5.31
CA LEU A 183 18.38 22.96 -4.02
C LEU A 183 17.67 22.20 -2.89
N LEU A 184 17.05 21.06 -3.23
CA LEU A 184 16.30 20.24 -2.27
C LEU A 184 17.18 19.36 -1.35
N ASP A 185 18.49 19.56 -1.40
CA ASP A 185 19.53 18.91 -0.62
C ASP A 185 20.11 19.85 0.47
N ASP A 186 19.36 20.90 0.83
CA ASP A 186 19.75 21.92 1.80
C ASP A 186 19.63 21.46 3.27
N ASN A 187 19.28 20.20 3.50
CA ASN A 187 19.04 19.61 4.82
C ASN A 187 17.91 20.31 5.60
N VAL A 188 16.96 20.92 4.89
CA VAL A 188 15.69 21.46 5.42
C VAL A 188 14.54 20.52 5.01
N TRP A 189 13.41 20.64 5.69
CA TRP A 189 12.20 19.89 5.37
C TRP A 189 11.48 20.50 4.18
N HIS A 190 11.28 19.69 3.14
CA HIS A 190 10.46 20.04 1.97
C HIS A 190 9.14 19.29 1.96
N ASP A 191 8.06 19.98 1.61
CA ASP A 191 6.71 19.42 1.50
C ASP A 191 6.42 18.99 0.05
N VAL A 192 6.20 17.70 -0.17
CA VAL A 192 5.90 17.14 -1.48
C VAL A 192 4.44 16.73 -1.56
N VAL A 193 3.79 17.13 -2.65
CA VAL A 193 2.44 16.66 -3.01
C VAL A 193 2.44 16.22 -4.46
N VAL A 194 2.09 14.96 -4.69
CA VAL A 194 1.71 14.42 -5.99
C VAL A 194 0.23 14.10 -5.93
N SER A 195 -0.58 14.74 -6.75
CA SER A 195 -2.02 14.44 -6.83
C SER A 195 -2.42 14.17 -8.26
N ARG A 196 -3.10 13.06 -8.48
CA ARG A 196 -3.62 12.67 -9.78
C ARG A 196 -5.13 12.63 -9.72
N ASN A 197 -5.78 13.29 -10.67
CA ASN A 197 -7.22 13.19 -10.90
C ASN A 197 -7.45 12.78 -12.36
N ARG A 198 -7.67 11.49 -12.60
CA ARG A 198 -7.74 10.90 -13.95
C ARG A 198 -6.48 11.17 -14.80
N ARG A 199 -6.52 12.20 -15.66
CA ARG A 199 -5.41 12.63 -16.54
C ARG A 199 -4.67 13.86 -15.99
N ASP A 200 -5.25 14.57 -15.04
CA ASP A 200 -4.65 15.76 -14.47
C ASP A 200 -3.67 15.33 -13.37
N LEU A 201 -2.40 15.63 -13.56
CA LEU A 201 -1.34 15.36 -12.60
C LEU A 201 -0.82 16.69 -12.05
N ILE A 202 -0.84 16.80 -10.73
CA ILE A 202 -0.28 17.90 -9.97
C ILE A 202 0.94 17.38 -9.26
N PHE A 203 2.08 18.03 -9.48
CA PHE A 203 3.31 17.75 -8.79
C PHE A 203 3.87 19.06 -8.23
N SER A 204 3.98 19.16 -6.91
CA SER A 204 4.41 20.38 -6.22
C SER A 204 5.37 20.07 -5.09
N VAL A 205 6.35 20.97 -4.92
CA VAL A 205 7.28 21.01 -3.80
C VAL A 205 7.17 22.38 -3.12
N ASP A 206 7.07 22.43 -1.80
CA ASP A 206 6.97 23.65 -0.99
C ASP A 206 5.88 24.63 -1.43
N ARG A 207 4.75 24.07 -1.90
CA ARG A 207 3.58 24.81 -2.42
C ARG A 207 3.85 25.56 -3.73
N VAL A 208 5.00 25.35 -4.37
CA VAL A 208 5.24 25.77 -5.75
C VAL A 208 4.64 24.71 -6.67
N VAL A 209 3.58 25.09 -7.38
CA VAL A 209 2.82 24.18 -8.24
C VAL A 209 3.34 24.23 -9.67
N PHE A 210 3.51 23.07 -10.28
CA PHE A 210 3.74 22.95 -11.71
C PHE A 210 2.54 22.24 -12.36
N TYR A 211 1.90 22.91 -13.33
CA TYR A 211 0.82 22.35 -14.14
C TYR A 211 1.33 22.13 -15.56
N ILE A 212 1.24 20.93 -16.12
CA ILE A 212 1.48 20.72 -17.56
C ILE A 212 0.54 19.67 -18.17
N GLY A 213 -0.14 20.08 -19.24
CA GLY A 213 -0.87 19.27 -20.20
C GLY A 213 -0.04 18.94 -21.46
N GLY A 214 1.06 18.21 -21.28
CA GLY A 214 1.89 17.58 -22.33
C GLY A 214 3.14 18.36 -22.79
N VAL A 215 4.34 17.75 -22.62
CA VAL A 215 5.61 18.06 -23.32
C VAL A 215 6.54 16.81 -23.29
N PRO A 216 7.70 16.74 -23.99
CA PRO A 216 8.11 15.62 -24.84
C PRO A 216 9.04 14.63 -24.12
N ASN A 217 8.98 13.37 -24.57
CA ASN A 217 9.61 12.20 -23.97
C ASN A 217 11.09 12.34 -23.56
N PHE A 218 11.43 11.78 -22.39
CA PHE A 218 12.70 11.07 -22.15
C PHE A 218 12.44 9.79 -21.32
N GLN A 219 13.20 8.73 -21.67
CA GLN A 219 12.98 7.30 -21.44
C GLN A 219 12.92 6.77 -19.98
N GLU A 220 12.57 5.47 -19.90
CA GLU A 220 12.10 4.64 -18.77
C GLU A 220 12.75 4.84 -17.40
N GLY A 221 11.86 4.94 -16.40
CA GLY A 221 12.08 4.33 -15.09
C GLY A 221 12.89 5.12 -14.07
N LEU A 222 13.33 4.41 -13.04
CA LEU A 222 14.23 4.92 -12.01
C LEU A 222 15.62 5.10 -12.64
N VAL A 223 16.04 6.34 -12.82
CA VAL A 223 17.33 6.69 -13.44
C VAL A 223 18.45 6.69 -12.40
N VAL A 224 18.10 6.91 -11.13
CA VAL A 224 19.04 6.95 -10.00
C VAL A 224 19.14 5.57 -9.36
N THR A 225 20.32 4.97 -9.36
CA THR A 225 20.60 3.67 -8.72
C THR A 225 20.98 3.79 -7.23
N GLN A 226 21.13 5.01 -6.74
CA GLN A 226 21.51 5.29 -5.35
C GLN A 226 20.27 5.27 -4.45
N ASN A 227 20.40 4.61 -3.29
CA ASN A 227 19.35 4.65 -2.27
C ASN A 227 19.20 6.07 -1.69
N PHE A 228 17.98 6.45 -1.33
CA PHE A 228 17.77 7.70 -0.62
C PHE A 228 18.46 7.68 0.75
N THR A 229 19.19 8.75 1.05
CA THR A 229 19.81 8.99 2.35
C THR A 229 19.24 10.28 2.90
N GLY A 230 18.53 10.20 4.01
CA GLY A 230 17.86 11.35 4.61
C GLY A 230 16.69 10.90 5.49
N CYS A 231 15.81 11.85 5.79
CA CYS A 231 14.62 11.62 6.59
C CYS A 231 13.36 11.80 5.75
N VAL A 232 12.35 10.97 6.03
CA VAL A 232 11.01 11.08 5.46
C VAL A 232 10.01 11.01 6.60
N GLU A 233 9.06 11.93 6.63
CA GLU A 233 7.98 11.93 7.61
C GLU A 233 6.62 12.16 6.93
N ASN A 234 5.55 11.84 7.66
CA ASN A 234 4.19 12.14 7.25
C ASN A 234 3.87 11.61 5.84
N MET A 235 4.30 10.38 5.52
CA MET A 235 4.02 9.76 4.23
C MET A 235 2.59 9.20 4.21
N TYR A 236 1.73 9.89 3.47
CA TYR A 236 0.34 9.52 3.22
C TYR A 236 0.17 9.06 1.78
N LEU A 237 -0.48 7.91 1.62
CA LEU A 237 -1.10 7.47 0.38
C LEU A 237 -2.61 7.57 0.58
N ASN A 238 -3.23 8.54 -0.08
CA ASN A 238 -4.62 8.94 0.15
C ASN A 238 -4.85 9.28 1.63
N ALA A 239 -5.71 8.51 2.32
CA ALA A 239 -6.01 8.69 3.74
C ALA A 239 -5.09 7.86 4.66
N THR A 240 -4.23 7.00 4.11
CA THR A 240 -3.45 6.03 4.89
C THR A 240 -2.06 6.56 5.18
N ASN A 241 -1.70 6.67 6.46
CA ASN A 241 -0.32 6.92 6.88
C ASN A 241 0.49 5.61 6.78
N VAL A 242 1.36 5.55 5.77
CA VAL A 242 2.13 4.34 5.45
C VAL A 242 3.11 4.02 6.56
N ILE A 243 3.82 5.04 7.09
CA ILE A 243 4.83 4.86 8.14
C ILE A 243 4.19 4.30 9.42
N SER A 244 3.01 4.79 9.79
CA SER A 244 2.26 4.28 10.96
C SER A 244 1.85 2.82 10.77
N LYS A 245 1.37 2.46 9.57
CA LYS A 245 0.96 1.08 9.26
C LYS A 245 2.14 0.12 9.20
N LEU A 246 3.30 0.58 8.72
CA LEU A 246 4.54 -0.18 8.76
C LEU A 246 4.96 -0.46 10.20
N LYS A 247 4.90 0.54 11.08
CA LYS A 247 5.23 0.37 12.50
C LYS A 247 4.30 -0.62 13.19
N GLU A 248 2.99 -0.46 12.99
CA GLU A 248 1.97 -1.37 13.54
C GLU A 248 2.20 -2.82 13.10
N GLY A 249 2.46 -3.08 11.81
CA GLY A 249 2.70 -4.43 11.30
C GLY A 249 3.95 -5.11 11.88
N TYR A 250 4.98 -4.34 12.24
CA TYR A 250 6.14 -4.87 12.99
C TYR A 250 5.80 -5.18 14.44
N ASP A 251 5.02 -4.32 15.09
CA ASP A 251 4.64 -4.48 16.50
C ASP A 251 3.64 -5.64 16.70
N THR A 252 2.78 -5.92 15.70
CA THR A 252 1.76 -6.99 15.76
C THR A 252 2.21 -8.34 15.21
N GLY A 253 3.44 -8.46 14.70
CA GLY A 253 4.02 -9.74 14.28
C GLY A 253 3.58 -10.25 12.90
N GLU A 254 3.34 -9.36 11.92
CA GLU A 254 3.15 -9.73 10.50
C GLU A 254 4.40 -9.40 9.63
N PRO A 255 5.58 -10.01 9.89
CA PRO A 255 6.84 -9.62 9.25
C PRO A 255 6.94 -9.99 7.75
N PHE A 256 6.03 -10.81 7.22
CA PHE A 256 6.13 -11.30 5.83
C PHE A 256 5.73 -10.26 4.77
N LYS A 257 5.12 -9.15 5.16
CA LYS A 257 4.64 -8.12 4.23
C LYS A 257 5.60 -6.94 4.05
N TYR A 258 6.50 -6.70 5.01
CA TYR A 258 7.38 -5.53 5.02
C TYR A 258 8.80 -5.88 5.51
N GLN A 259 9.83 -5.37 4.82
CA GLN A 259 11.23 -5.55 5.22
C GLN A 259 11.90 -4.19 5.51
N LYS A 260 12.44 -4.07 6.72
CA LYS A 260 13.16 -2.90 7.20
C LYS A 260 14.64 -3.06 6.88
N VAL A 261 15.20 -2.15 6.09
CA VAL A 261 16.63 -2.17 5.72
C VAL A 261 17.26 -0.84 6.12
N ASN A 262 18.13 -0.83 7.13
CA ASN A 262 18.92 0.34 7.56
C ASN A 262 18.11 1.62 7.84
N THR A 263 16.91 1.51 8.40
CA THR A 263 16.08 2.67 8.77
C THR A 263 16.00 2.89 10.27
N LEU A 264 15.86 4.15 10.68
CA LEU A 264 15.59 4.58 12.05
C LEU A 264 14.25 5.32 12.07
N TYR A 265 13.52 5.25 13.19
CA TYR A 265 12.28 6.01 13.38
C TYR A 265 12.53 7.44 13.90
N THR A 266 13.78 7.78 14.14
CA THR A 266 14.24 9.11 14.50
C THR A 266 15.00 9.70 13.32
N CYS A 267 14.87 11.02 13.11
CA CYS A 267 15.68 11.76 12.16
C CYS A 267 16.85 12.39 12.92
N PRO A 268 18.04 11.78 12.96
CA PRO A 268 19.20 12.39 13.59
C PRO A 268 19.59 13.64 12.81
N GLU A 269 19.84 14.74 13.52
CA GLU A 269 20.44 15.91 12.88
C GLU A 269 21.87 15.54 12.47
N PRO A 270 22.26 15.78 11.20
CA PRO A 270 23.62 15.50 10.80
C PRO A 270 24.55 16.39 11.64
N PRO A 271 25.63 15.84 12.22
CA PRO A 271 26.59 16.65 12.93
C PRO A 271 27.18 17.65 11.93
N VAL A 272 26.98 18.95 12.18
CA VAL A 272 27.69 19.99 11.44
C VAL A 272 29.16 19.84 11.84
N VAL A 273 29.96 19.21 10.98
CA VAL A 273 31.41 19.09 11.21
C VAL A 273 32.04 20.43 10.83
N PRO A 274 32.49 21.25 11.79
CA PRO A 274 33.13 22.51 11.45
C PRO A 274 34.45 22.23 10.73
N VAL A 275 34.70 22.96 9.64
CA VAL A 275 35.97 22.89 8.90
C VAL A 275 36.87 24.02 9.38
N THR A 276 38.06 23.68 9.88
CA THR A 276 39.06 24.65 10.32
C THR A 276 40.17 24.79 9.28
N PHE A 277 40.35 26.01 8.76
CA PHE A 277 41.45 26.35 7.85
C PHE A 277 42.63 26.89 8.65
N LEU A 278 43.67 26.06 8.83
CA LEU A 278 44.82 26.40 9.69
C LEU A 278 45.91 27.23 8.98
N LYS A 279 45.90 27.29 7.65
CA LYS A 279 46.87 28.05 6.83
C LYS A 279 46.13 28.92 5.83
N GLU A 280 46.71 30.07 5.46
CA GLU A 280 46.15 30.98 4.45
C GLU A 280 45.88 30.32 3.09
N SER A 281 46.68 29.29 2.74
CA SER A 281 46.57 28.57 1.48
C SER A 281 45.57 27.41 1.51
N SER A 282 44.94 27.16 2.67
CA SER A 282 43.96 26.10 2.82
C SER A 282 42.62 26.56 2.27
N TYR A 283 42.03 25.79 1.36
CA TYR A 283 40.71 26.08 0.82
C TYR A 283 39.93 24.77 0.62
N ALA A 284 38.60 24.86 0.72
CA ALA A 284 37.71 23.76 0.35
C ALA A 284 37.13 24.04 -1.04
N LYS A 285 37.24 23.08 -1.94
CA LYS A 285 36.64 23.18 -3.28
C LYS A 285 35.33 22.40 -3.31
N LEU A 286 34.23 23.14 -3.40
CA LEU A 286 32.90 22.57 -3.59
C LEU A 286 32.57 22.49 -5.09
N ARG A 287 31.85 21.45 -5.50
CA ARG A 287 31.32 21.35 -6.86
C ARG A 287 30.10 22.28 -6.96
N GLY A 288 30.12 23.21 -7.91
CA GLY A 288 28.97 24.05 -8.20
C GLY A 288 28.01 23.39 -9.18
N TYR A 289 26.75 23.83 -9.18
CA TYR A 289 25.74 23.42 -10.15
C TYR A 289 25.98 24.11 -11.50
N SER A 290 25.99 23.36 -12.60
CA SER A 290 26.13 23.90 -13.95
C SER A 290 24.82 24.56 -14.41
N GLY A 291 24.92 25.73 -15.07
CA GLY A 291 23.79 26.42 -15.70
C GLY A 291 23.05 27.45 -14.83
N GLY A 292 23.46 27.69 -13.59
CA GLY A 292 22.94 28.76 -12.74
C GLY A 292 23.64 30.10 -13.01
N THR A 293 22.86 31.18 -13.19
CA THR A 293 23.40 32.56 -13.31
C THR A 293 23.64 33.23 -11.95
N SER A 294 23.18 32.62 -10.86
CA SER A 294 23.27 33.14 -9.48
C SER A 294 23.75 32.06 -8.52
N LEU A 295 24.60 32.44 -7.56
CA LEU A 295 25.06 31.59 -6.46
C LEU A 295 24.48 32.13 -5.14
N ASN A 296 23.66 31.33 -4.46
CA ASN A 296 23.20 31.60 -3.09
C ASN A 296 24.05 30.79 -2.11
N VAL A 297 24.62 31.46 -1.09
CA VAL A 297 25.43 30.82 -0.05
C VAL A 297 25.02 31.34 1.32
N SER A 298 24.75 30.43 2.25
CA SER A 298 24.59 30.70 3.68
C SER A 298 25.72 30.00 4.42
N LEU A 299 26.42 30.72 5.30
CA LEU A 299 27.50 30.16 6.11
C LEU A 299 27.52 30.78 7.50
N GLU A 300 27.99 30.00 8.46
CA GLU A 300 28.41 30.46 9.77
C GLU A 300 29.93 30.35 9.85
N PHE A 301 30.61 31.40 10.32
CA PHE A 301 32.07 31.39 10.48
C PHE A 301 32.50 32.09 11.75
N ARG A 302 33.68 31.72 12.24
CA ARG A 302 34.37 32.37 13.36
C ARG A 302 35.84 32.49 13.02
N THR A 303 36.41 33.68 13.15
CA THR A 303 37.82 33.95 12.89
C THR A 303 38.35 35.04 13.84
N TYR A 304 39.66 35.03 14.10
CA TYR A 304 40.39 36.14 14.72
C TYR A 304 41.09 37.02 13.69
N GLU A 305 41.16 36.57 12.43
CA GLU A 305 41.83 37.27 11.34
C GLU A 305 40.96 38.39 10.77
N GLN A 306 41.58 39.55 10.51
CA GLN A 306 40.87 40.72 9.96
C GLN A 306 40.63 40.64 8.45
N HIS A 307 41.42 39.83 7.73
CA HIS A 307 41.32 39.69 6.28
C HIS A 307 41.30 38.21 5.89
N GLY A 308 40.36 37.83 5.03
CA GLY A 308 40.24 36.46 4.54
C GLY A 308 39.19 36.33 3.46
N LEU A 309 39.49 35.55 2.41
CA LEU A 309 38.56 35.25 1.34
C LEU A 309 37.64 34.10 1.78
N LEU A 310 36.35 34.38 2.00
CA LEU A 310 35.38 33.37 2.48
C LEU A 310 34.84 32.49 1.35
N ILE A 311 34.47 33.10 0.22
CA ILE A 311 33.93 32.39 -0.95
C ILE A 311 34.54 32.98 -2.21
N TYR A 312 34.93 32.10 -3.13
CA TYR A 312 35.37 32.48 -4.46
C TYR A 312 34.79 31.52 -5.49
N HIS A 313 34.13 32.09 -6.51
CA HIS A 313 33.63 31.34 -7.65
C HIS A 313 34.41 31.75 -8.89
N LYS A 314 35.16 30.80 -9.47
CA LYS A 314 35.86 31.00 -10.73
C LYS A 314 34.87 30.74 -11.88
N ARG A 315 34.57 31.76 -12.67
CA ARG A 315 33.85 31.63 -13.95
C ARG A 315 34.68 30.84 -14.95
#